data_AF-A0A7X9FFR4-F1
#
_entry.id   AF-A0A7X9FFR4-F1
#
_cell.length_a   1.000
_cell.length_b   1.000
_cell.length_c   1.000
_cell.angle_alpha   90.00
_cell.angle_beta   90.00
_cell.angle_gamma   90.00
#
_symmetry.space_group_name_H-M   'P 1'
#
loop_
_entity.id
_entity.type
_entity.pdbx_description
1 polymer ?
#
loop_
_entity_poly.entity_id
_entity_poly.type
_entity_poly.pdbx_seq_one_letter_code
_entity_poly.pdbx_strand_id
1 'polypeptide(L)' 'MDNEKKTGRPFVGIFFTCCKVYSRIYLNKPETAFVGWCPKCAAKVEMKVSPTGSTSRFFTAG' A
#
# COMPACT_ATOMS: atom_id res chain seq x y z
N MET A 1 7.61 14.83 -27.90
CA MET A 1 8.23 15.09 -26.58
C MET A 1 7.37 14.43 -25.54
N ASP A 2 7.54 13.11 -25.45
CA ASP A 2 6.70 12.22 -24.66
C ASP A 2 7.28 12.21 -23.26
N ASN A 3 6.66 12.97 -22.37
CA ASN A 3 7.03 13.05 -20.96
C ASN A 3 6.57 11.74 -20.28
N GLU A 4 7.34 10.69 -20.50
CA GLU A 4 7.20 9.41 -19.84
C GLU A 4 7.54 9.62 -18.35
N LYS A 5 6.56 10.12 -17.59
CA LYS A 5 6.64 10.19 -16.13
C LYS A 5 6.94 8.77 -15.66
N LYS A 6 8.18 8.50 -15.28
CA LYS A 6 8.57 7.29 -14.54
C LYS A 6 7.83 7.32 -13.20
N THR A 7 6.56 6.92 -13.22
CA THR A 7 5.73 6.83 -12.03
C THR A 7 6.31 5.68 -11.23
N GLY A 8 7.02 6.01 -10.15
CA GLY A 8 7.54 5.00 -9.22
C GLY A 8 6.42 4.04 -8.80
N ARG A 9 6.81 2.84 -8.36
CA ARG A 9 5.88 1.76 -7.99
C ARG A 9 4.72 2.29 -7.14
N PRO A 10 3.45 2.05 -7.53
CA PRO A 10 2.29 2.54 -6.79
C PRO A 10 2.34 2.10 -5.33
N PHE A 11 2.00 3.02 -4.44
CA PHE A 11 1.99 2.79 -3.00
C PHE A 11 0.77 3.41 -2.33
N VAL A 12 0.40 2.84 -1.19
CA VAL A 12 -0.56 3.42 -0.25
C VAL A 12 0.08 3.51 1.13
N GLY A 13 -0.34 4.51 1.90
CA GLY A 13 0.06 4.67 3.29
C GLY A 13 -0.81 3.82 4.20
N ILE A 14 -0.21 3.15 5.16
CA ILE A 14 -0.93 2.37 6.15
C ILE A 14 -0.47 2.70 7.56
N PHE A 15 -1.42 2.97 8.44
CA PHE A 15 -1.20 3.06 9.87
C PHE A 15 -1.43 1.68 10.49
N PHE A 16 -0.34 1.06 10.92
CA PHE A 16 -0.36 -0.21 11.62
C PHE A 16 -0.80 -0.01 13.08
N THR A 17 -2.02 -0.42 13.43
CA THR A 17 -2.56 -0.30 14.79
C THR A 17 -1.80 -1.18 15.78
N CYS A 18 -1.30 -2.33 15.33
CA CYS A 18 -0.56 -3.31 16.15
C CYS A 18 0.68 -2.72 16.84
N CYS A 19 1.40 -1.79 16.20
CA CYS A 19 2.58 -1.13 16.77
C CYS A 19 2.52 0.40 16.71
N LYS A 20 1.34 0.94 16.40
CA LYS A 20 1.06 2.37 16.22
C LYS A 20 2.10 3.05 15.33
N VAL A 21 2.39 2.45 14.16
CA VAL A 21 3.43 2.91 13.23
C VAL A 21 2.85 3.13 11.84
N TYR A 22 3.23 4.23 11.20
CA TYR A 22 2.90 4.50 9.82
C TYR A 22 3.98 3.97 8.89
N SER A 23 3.59 3.24 7.85
CA SER A 23 4.51 2.79 6.79
C SER A 23 3.79 2.75 5.44
N ARG A 24 4.56 2.68 4.36
CA ARG A 24 4.03 2.55 3.00
C ARG A 24 4.05 1.10 2.58
N ILE A 25 2.97 0.67 1.92
CA ILE A 25 2.87 -0.64 1.28
C ILE A 25 2.71 -0.45 -0.22
N TYR A 26 3.20 -1.41 -1.00
CA TYR A 26 3.33 -1.26 -2.44
C TYR A 26 2.46 -2.25 -3.18
N LEU A 27 2.03 -1.86 -4.37
CA LEU A 27 1.28 -2.74 -5.27
C LEU A 27 2.15 -3.94 -5.65
N ASN A 28 1.64 -5.15 -5.51
CA ASN A 28 2.33 -6.38 -5.90
C ASN A 28 2.58 -6.43 -7.42
N LYS A 29 3.51 -7.29 -7.88
CA LYS A 29 3.81 -7.43 -9.32
C LYS A 29 2.57 -7.81 -10.17
N PRO A 30 1.64 -8.65 -9.69
CA PRO A 30 0.40 -8.96 -10.42
C PRO A 30 -0.62 -7.81 -10.44
N GLU A 31 -0.38 -6.72 -9.73
CA GLU A 31 -1.30 -5.57 -9.60
C GLU A 31 -2.67 -5.90 -8.98
N THR A 32 -2.75 -7.00 -8.24
CA THR A 32 -3.99 -7.47 -7.60
C THR A 32 -4.15 -6.99 -6.16
N ALA A 33 -3.06 -6.62 -5.48
CA ALA A 33 -3.10 -6.20 -4.08
C ALA A 33 -1.92 -5.31 -3.69
N PHE A 34 -2.17 -4.34 -2.82
CA PHE A 34 -1.13 -3.67 -2.04
C PHE A 34 -0.73 -4.57 -0.88
N VAL A 35 0.56 -4.90 -0.81
CA VAL A 35 1.12 -5.82 0.19
C VAL A 35 2.26 -5.14 0.93
N GLY A 36 2.29 -5.31 2.24
CA GLY A 36 3.42 -4.91 3.06
C GLY A 36 3.33 -5.46 4.48
N TRP A 37 4.31 -5.08 5.29
CA TRP A 37 4.48 -5.59 6.64
C TRP A 37 4.72 -4.45 7.61
N CYS A 38 4.23 -4.62 8.85
CA CYS A 38 4.59 -3.74 9.94
C CYS A 38 6.11 -3.80 10.16
N PRO A 39 6.84 -2.67 10.14
CA PRO A 39 8.28 -2.67 10.31
C PRO A 39 8.74 -3.09 11.72
N LYS A 40 7.83 -3.16 12.69
CA LYS A 40 8.14 -3.52 14.09
C LYS A 40 7.87 -4.99 14.42
N CYS A 41 6.71 -5.52 14.03
CA CYS A 41 6.30 -6.89 14.38
C CYS A 41 6.14 -7.83 13.18
N ALA A 42 6.43 -7.35 11.96
CA ALA A 42 6.23 -8.09 10.72
C ALA A 42 4.78 -8.57 10.50
N ALA A 43 3.77 -7.93 11.11
CA ALA A 43 2.37 -8.20 10.78
C ALA A 43 2.11 -7.91 9.29
N LYS A 44 1.62 -8.91 8.56
CA LYS A 44 1.31 -8.81 7.13
C LYS A 44 -0.01 -8.05 6.95
N VAL A 45 -0.03 -7.12 6.01
CA VAL A 45 -1.28 -6.53 5.49
C VAL A 45 -1.36 -6.73 3.98
N GLU A 46 -2.56 -7.09 3.54
CA GLU A 46 -2.89 -7.29 2.14
C GLU A 46 -4.22 -6.57 1.84
N MET A 47 -4.18 -5.58 0.95
CA MET A 47 -5.35 -4.85 0.49
C MET A 47 -5.55 -5.13 -0.99
N LYS A 48 -6.65 -5.81 -1.32
CA LYS A 48 -7.00 -6.12 -2.72
C LYS A 48 -7.35 -4.85 -3.49
N VAL A 49 -6.94 -4.80 -4.75
CA VAL A 49 -7.36 -3.75 -5.68
C VAL A 49 -8.73 -4.12 -6.24
N SER A 50 -9.63 -3.13 -6.28
CA SER A 50 -10.98 -3.28 -6.85
C SER A 50 -11.19 -2.23 -7.95
N PRO A 51 -11.90 -2.55 -9.05
CA PRO A 51 -12.28 -1.58 -10.07
C PRO A 51 -13.09 -0.40 -9.51
N THR A 52 -13.92 -0.66 -8.49
CA THR A 52 -14.68 0.37 -7.75
C THR A 52 -13.90 0.89 -6.55
N GLY A 53 -12.57 0.81 -6.59
CA GLY A 53 -11.68 1.04 -5.45
C GLY A 53 -11.86 2.39 -4.78
N SER A 54 -11.18 2.57 -3.65
CA SER A 54 -11.22 3.84 -2.93
C SER A 54 -10.25 4.86 -3.55
N THR A 55 -10.63 6.14 -3.53
CA THR A 55 -9.72 7.26 -3.84
C THR A 55 -8.79 7.60 -2.68
N SER A 56 -9.03 7.04 -1.49
CA SER A 56 -8.19 7.22 -0.31
C SER A 56 -6.80 6.60 -0.51
N ARG A 57 -5.77 7.33 -0.08
CA ARG A 57 -4.36 6.87 -0.11
C ARG A 57 -3.83 6.43 1.25
N PHE A 58 -4.59 6.68 2.31
CA PHE A 58 -4.21 6.39 3.69
C PHE A 58 -5.25 5.46 4.30
N PHE A 59 -4.76 4.36 4.85
CA PHE A 59 -5.59 3.33 5.46
C PHE A 59 -5.05 3.00 6.85
N THR A 60 -5.90 2.34 7.64
CA THR A 60 -5.54 1.85 8.97
C THR A 60 -5.75 0.34 8.98
N ALA A 61 -4.77 -0.41 9.49
CA ALA A 61 -4.84 -1.87 9.55
C ALA A 61 -4.06 -2.39 10.76
N GLY A 62 -4.51 -3.48 11.38
CA GLY A 62 -3.75 -4.23 12.37
C GLY A 62 -4.59 -4.86 13.45
#